data_AF-A0A925FQ44-F1
#
_entry.id   AF-A0A925FQ44-F1
#
_cell.length_a   1.000
_cell.length_b   1.000
_cell.length_c   1.000
_cell.angle_alpha   90.00
_cell.angle_beta   90.00
_cell.angle_gamma   90.00
#
_symmetry.space_group_name_H-M   'P 1'
#
loop_
_entity.id
_entity.type
_entity.pdbx_description
1 polymer ?
#
loop_
_entity_poly.entity_id
_entity_poly.type
_entity_poly.pdbx_seq_one_letter_code
_entity_poly.pdbx_strand_id
1 'polypeptide(L)' 'TALNTIPEMREWAEQYLKEKTRGENASMTDEEFEKHWKYHKPEIMHAGAAEAMQAYRDRHK' A
#
# COMPACT_ATOMS: atom_id res chain seq x y z
N THR A 1 -0.62 -4.92 16.59
CA THR A 1 -0.73 -3.87 15.55
C THR A 1 -1.98 -4.10 14.73
N ALA A 2 -2.76 -3.06 14.46
CA ALA A 2 -4.16 -3.13 13.99
C ALA A 2 -4.39 -3.76 12.59
N LEU A 3 -3.34 -4.03 11.81
CA LEU A 3 -3.43 -4.59 10.45
C LEU A 3 -3.52 -6.13 10.37
N ASN A 4 -3.37 -6.85 11.48
CA ASN A 4 -3.45 -8.32 11.50
C ASN A 4 -4.84 -8.87 11.86
N THR A 5 -5.78 -8.04 12.30
CA THR A 5 -7.09 -8.49 12.78
C THR A 5 -8.19 -8.46 11.71
N ILE A 6 -7.98 -7.79 10.57
CA ILE A 6 -8.98 -7.67 9.50
C ILE A 6 -8.28 -7.90 8.15
N PRO A 7 -8.37 -9.11 7.58
CA PRO A 7 -7.74 -9.44 6.30
C PRO A 7 -8.12 -8.49 5.17
N GLU A 8 -9.41 -8.12 5.07
CA GLU A 8 -9.94 -7.19 4.07
C GLU A 8 -9.28 -5.81 4.13
N MET A 9 -9.07 -5.28 5.34
CA MET A 9 -8.44 -3.99 5.55
C MET A 9 -6.96 -4.02 5.16
N ARG A 10 -6.28 -5.15 5.40
CA ARG A 10 -4.89 -5.34 5.00
C ARG A 10 -4.75 -5.42 3.48
N GLU A 11 -5.64 -6.15 2.81
CA GLU A 11 -5.66 -6.23 1.35
C GLU A 11 -5.96 -4.87 0.72
N TRP A 12 -6.92 -4.14 1.26
CA TRP A 12 -7.22 -2.78 0.80
C TRP A 12 -6.03 -1.85 1.00
N ALA A 13 -5.41 -1.87 2.19
CA ALA A 13 -4.23 -1.06 2.48
C ALA A 13 -3.06 -1.38 1.54
N GLU A 14 -2.88 -2.66 1.19
CA GLU A 14 -1.86 -3.08 0.23
C GLU A 14 -2.12 -2.50 -1.17
N GLN A 15 -3.35 -2.60 -1.67
CA GLN A 15 -3.70 -2.04 -2.99
C GLN A 15 -3.56 -0.52 -3.01
N TYR A 16 -4.08 0.17 -1.99
CA TYR A 16 -3.97 1.61 -1.85
C TYR A 16 -2.50 2.08 -1.89
N LEU A 17 -1.62 1.42 -1.12
CA LEU A 17 -0.20 1.76 -1.11
C LEU A 17 0.50 1.38 -2.41
N LYS A 18 0.09 0.28 -3.07
CA LYS A 18 0.62 -0.10 -4.39
C LYS A 18 0.30 0.96 -5.43
N GLU A 19 -0.95 1.40 -5.52
CA GLU A 19 -1.39 2.44 -6.46
C GLU A 19 -0.70 3.78 -6.20
N LYS A 20 -0.60 4.19 -4.92
CA LYS A 20 0.14 5.39 -4.53
C LYS A 20 1.61 5.32 -4.95
N THR A 21 2.28 4.20 -4.64
CA THR A 21 3.69 3.99 -5.00
C THR A 21 3.87 3.98 -6.52
N ARG A 22 2.90 3.45 -7.28
CA ARG A 22 2.91 3.48 -8.74
C ARG A 22 2.83 4.92 -9.27
N GLY A 23 1.98 5.75 -8.66
CA GLY A 23 1.88 7.16 -8.99
C GLY A 23 3.15 7.95 -8.68
N GLU A 24 3.79 7.67 -7.54
CA GLU A 24 5.07 8.29 -7.14
C GLU A 24 6.23 7.85 -8.04
N ASN A 25 6.17 6.63 -8.58
CA ASN A 25 7.15 6.06 -9.49
C ASN A 25 6.61 5.97 -10.94
N ALA A 26 5.85 6.97 -11.38
CA ALA A 26 5.22 6.97 -12.71
C ALA A 26 6.23 6.90 -13.88
N SER A 27 7.49 7.25 -13.64
CA SER A 27 8.60 7.14 -14.59
C SER A 27 9.14 5.72 -14.77
N MET A 28 8.85 4.80 -13.85
CA MET A 28 9.23 3.39 -13.98
C MET A 28 8.31 2.67 -14.96
N THR A 29 8.88 1.76 -15.75
CA THR A 29 8.08 0.79 -16.51
C THR A 29 7.34 -0.15 -15.56
N ASP A 30 6.34 -0.88 -16.07
CA ASP A 30 5.59 -1.84 -15.26
C ASP A 30 6.50 -2.95 -14.69
N GLU A 31 7.48 -3.43 -15.48
CA GLU A 31 8.43 -4.46 -15.02
C GLU A 31 9.35 -3.95 -13.90
N GLU A 32 9.86 -2.72 -14.03
CA GLU A 32 10.68 -2.08 -13.00
C GLU A 32 9.88 -1.83 -11.73
N PHE A 33 8.62 -1.40 -11.87
CA PHE A 33 7.74 -1.17 -10.75
C PHE A 33 7.40 -2.47 -10.02
N GLU A 34 7.06 -3.56 -10.73
CA GLU A 34 6.78 -4.84 -10.08
C GLU A 34 8.02 -5.39 -9.35
N LYS A 35 9.21 -5.18 -9.92
CA LYS A 35 10.46 -5.49 -9.23
C LYS A 35 10.63 -4.63 -7.97
N HIS A 36 10.45 -3.31 -8.09
CA HIS A 36 10.54 -2.38 -6.96
C HIS A 36 9.57 -2.77 -5.84
N TRP A 37 8.30 -3.01 -6.19
CA TRP A 37 7.23 -3.41 -5.27
C TRP A 37 7.56 -4.72 -4.57
N LYS A 38 8.03 -5.74 -5.30
CA LYS A 38 8.40 -7.03 -4.72
C LYS A 38 9.44 -6.91 -3.60
N TYR A 39 10.41 -6.00 -3.73
CA TYR A 39 11.48 -5.81 -2.74
C TYR A 39 11.12 -4.84 -1.61
N HIS A 40 10.41 -3.75 -1.91
CA HIS A 40 10.15 -2.68 -0.93
C HIS A 40 8.78 -2.78 -0.27
N LYS A 41 7.89 -3.67 -0.73
CA LYS A 41 6.55 -3.85 -0.18
C LYS A 41 6.53 -3.91 1.36
N PRO A 42 7.37 -4.70 2.05
CA PRO A 42 7.33 -4.76 3.51
C PRO A 42 7.57 -3.40 4.18
N GLU A 43 8.51 -2.61 3.66
CA GLU A 43 8.87 -1.30 4.18
C GLU A 43 7.79 -0.27 3.87
N ILE A 44 7.27 -0.27 2.64
CA ILE A 44 6.17 0.60 2.21
C ILE A 44 4.91 0.32 3.04
N MET A 45 4.56 -0.95 3.25
CA MET A 45 3.43 -1.37 4.09
C MET A 45 3.61 -0.93 5.53
N HIS A 46 4.83 -1.00 6.07
CA HIS A 46 5.12 -0.57 7.44
C HIS A 46 5.03 0.96 7.59
N ALA A 47 5.67 1.72 6.69
CA ALA A 47 5.69 3.17 6.71
C ALA A 47 4.31 3.78 6.39
N GLY A 48 3.61 3.22 5.41
CA GLY A 48 2.30 3.67 4.95
C GLY A 48 1.12 3.11 5.74
N ALA A 49 1.36 2.24 6.74
CA ALA A 49 0.30 1.59 7.52
C ALA A 49 -0.70 2.58 8.13
N ALA A 50 -0.21 3.64 8.78
CA ALA A 50 -1.06 4.63 9.44
C ALA A 50 -1.93 5.40 8.44
N GLU A 51 -1.34 5.79 7.32
CA GLU A 51 -2.02 6.50 6.23
C GLU A 51 -3.08 5.64 5.57
N ALA A 52 -2.73 4.41 5.17
CA ALA A 52 -3.67 3.49 4.56
C ALA A 52 -4.86 3.17 5.49
N MET A 53 -4.61 3.02 6.79
CA MET A 53 -5.67 2.82 7.78
C MET A 53 -6.59 4.04 7.90
N GLN A 54 -6.04 5.25 7.79
CA GLN A 54 -6.84 6.47 7.82
C GLN A 54 -7.70 6.59 6.56
N ALA A 55 -7.12 6.41 5.38
CA ALA A 55 -7.84 6.43 4.11
C ALA A 55 -8.95 5.37 4.04
N TYR A 56 -8.70 4.16 4.59
CA TYR A 56 -9.74 3.12 4.70
C TYR A 56 -10.91 3.58 5.56
N ARG A 57 -10.65 4.21 6.71
CA ARG A 57 -11.70 4.73 7.59
C ARG A 57 -12.49 5.85 6.94
N ASP A 58 -11.82 6.76 6.24
CA ASP A 58 -12.47 7.89 5.57
C ASP A 58 -13.35 7.42 4.40
N ARG A 59 -12.99 6.31 3.73
CA ARG A 59 -13.85 5.66 2.72
C ARG A 59 -15.14 5.05 3.30
N HIS A 60 -15.14 4.63 4.56
CA HIS A 60 -16.26 3.95 5.22
C HIS A 60 -17.07 4.85 6.16
N LYS A 61 -16.82 6.16 6.11
CA LYS A 61 -17.63 7.19 6.76
C LYS A 61 -18.75 7.65 5.83
#